data_AF-A0A5N7U382-F1
#
_entry.id   AF-A0A5N7U382-F1
#
_cell.length_a   1.000
_cell.length_b   1.000
_cell.length_c   1.000
_cell.angle_alpha   90.00
_cell.angle_beta   90.00
_cell.angle_gamma   90.00
#
_symmetry.space_group_name_H-M   'P 1'
#
loop_
_entity.id
_entity.type
_entity.pdbx_description
1 polymer ?
#
loop_
_entity_poly.entity_id
_entity_poly.type
_entity_poly.pdbx_seq_one_letter_code
_entity_poly.pdbx_strand_id
1 'polypeptide(L)'
;MKNNFLTLLFALAAVNLFSQVGINTQSPKATFEVVGKPNDVNHFDGIIPPRITGDELAAKTYSTAQKGAFVFVTTPATSPSGQAAHLTKSGLYYFDGQQWVALTKDDPLEMVALRGNTSPVELILKNYLTLDFDQKENYILGRSRSPITGEYNTIVATDSNITSGKGNSAFAYAMSQGKVTGKLNYAAGVSALNGMANGTIAGNRNIGIGPGAMSYITSGNDNISIGYLSGTGNRTGSNNVFIGVGAGSPVVGDRSVSNKLAIHSTPVNTNPNAFWDSITNNYTDYKFALISGDFSERWLNINGKLSVTPSQMPNADGDSSYTKKVVAKADGSFGFATEVIPTPPASGTFVLKSVNGIPSWSSP
;
A
#
# COMPACT_ATOMS: atom_id res chain seq x y z
N MET A 1 27.70 -50.28 85.10
CA MET A 1 27.33 -49.17 84.19
C MET A 1 28.57 -48.58 83.52
N LYS A 2 29.25 -49.30 82.63
CA LYS A 2 30.29 -48.77 81.73
C LYS A 2 30.34 -49.75 80.56
N ASN A 3 29.91 -49.33 79.37
CA ASN A 3 30.28 -49.89 78.04
C ASN A 3 29.30 -49.57 76.90
N ASN A 4 28.20 -48.85 77.13
CA ASN A 4 27.24 -48.54 76.05
C ASN A 4 27.27 -47.09 75.56
N PHE A 5 28.21 -46.25 76.02
CA PHE A 5 28.23 -44.83 75.64
C PHE A 5 29.07 -44.54 74.37
N LEU A 6 29.98 -45.43 73.98
CA LEU A 6 30.82 -45.21 72.80
C LEU A 6 30.12 -45.61 71.48
N THR A 7 29.23 -46.61 71.52
CA THR A 7 28.51 -47.09 70.33
C THR A 7 27.35 -46.19 69.92
N LEU A 8 26.80 -45.38 70.83
CA LEU A 8 25.77 -44.39 70.50
C LEU A 8 26.37 -43.10 69.91
N LEU A 9 27.66 -42.81 70.15
CA LEU A 9 28.33 -41.61 69.64
C LEU A 9 28.74 -41.73 68.16
N PHE A 10 28.82 -42.95 67.63
CA PHE A 10 29.14 -43.21 66.21
C PHE A 10 27.92 -43.38 65.30
N ALA A 11 26.70 -43.33 65.86
CA ALA A 11 25.46 -43.59 65.10
C ALA A 11 24.77 -42.32 64.54
N LEU A 12 25.26 -41.11 64.86
CA LEU A 12 24.69 -39.84 64.37
C LEU A 12 25.76 -38.90 63.80
N ALA A 13 26.28 -39.23 62.62
CA ALA A 13 26.91 -38.24 61.75
C ALA A 13 26.86 -38.68 60.28
N ALA A 14 25.66 -38.97 59.76
CA ALA A 14 25.46 -38.93 58.32
C ALA A 14 25.44 -37.45 57.88
N VAL A 15 26.63 -36.85 57.79
CA VAL A 15 26.77 -35.49 57.29
C VAL A 15 26.61 -35.57 55.77
N ASN A 16 25.44 -35.16 55.27
CA ASN A 16 25.28 -34.94 53.83
C ASN A 16 26.17 -33.76 53.45
N LEU A 17 27.38 -34.04 52.96
CA LEU A 17 28.25 -33.03 52.37
C LEU A 17 27.74 -32.76 50.95
N PHE A 18 27.21 -31.56 50.71
CA PHE A 18 26.83 -31.13 49.38
C PHE A 18 28.09 -30.77 48.59
N SER A 19 28.24 -31.32 47.37
CA SER A 19 29.38 -31.09 46.48
C SER A 19 29.33 -29.75 45.74
N GLN A 20 28.74 -28.72 46.34
CA GLN A 20 28.57 -27.41 45.73
C GLN A 20 29.87 -26.61 45.83
N VAL A 21 30.24 -25.92 44.76
CA VAL A 21 31.45 -25.07 44.72
C VAL A 21 31.00 -23.61 44.71
N GLY A 22 31.32 -22.89 45.79
CA GLY A 22 31.15 -21.44 45.88
C GLY A 22 32.48 -20.73 45.70
N ILE A 23 32.53 -19.71 44.84
CA ILE A 23 33.63 -18.74 44.80
C ILE A 23 33.11 -17.43 45.37
N ASN A 24 33.81 -16.89 46.37
CA ASN A 24 33.40 -15.71 47.16
C ASN A 24 32.05 -15.85 47.89
N THR A 25 31.52 -17.07 48.09
CA THR A 25 30.36 -17.35 48.94
C THR A 25 30.57 -18.65 49.71
N GLN A 26 30.20 -18.66 51.00
CA GLN A 26 30.28 -19.86 51.86
C GLN A 26 29.01 -20.71 51.81
N SER A 27 27.93 -20.16 51.25
CA SER A 27 26.62 -20.81 51.17
C SER A 27 26.12 -20.76 49.73
N PRO A 28 26.75 -21.49 48.80
CA PRO A 28 26.34 -21.49 47.40
C PRO A 28 24.91 -22.00 47.23
N LYS A 29 24.16 -21.36 46.32
CA LYS A 29 22.75 -21.66 46.01
C LYS A 29 22.57 -22.48 44.72
N ALA A 30 23.68 -22.82 44.06
CA ALA A 30 23.73 -23.67 42.88
C ALA A 30 24.95 -24.60 42.97
N THR A 31 25.03 -25.60 42.09
CA THR A 31 26.20 -26.50 42.01
C THR A 31 27.51 -25.74 41.82
N PHE A 32 27.47 -24.62 41.10
CA PHE A 32 28.55 -23.65 40.99
C PHE A 32 27.97 -22.24 41.09
N GLU A 33 28.44 -21.44 42.06
CA GLU A 33 28.08 -20.03 42.21
C GLU A 33 29.34 -19.17 42.34
N VAL A 34 29.42 -18.11 41.55
CA VAL A 34 30.48 -17.09 41.62
C VAL A 34 29.82 -15.78 42.04
N VAL A 35 30.11 -15.32 43.25
CA VAL A 35 29.56 -14.05 43.77
C VAL A 35 30.58 -12.94 43.56
N GLY A 36 30.15 -11.84 42.95
CA GLY A 36 30.99 -10.67 42.71
C GLY A 36 31.15 -9.75 43.93
N LYS A 37 31.99 -8.73 43.79
CA LYS A 37 32.17 -7.64 44.77
C LYS A 37 31.88 -6.28 44.11
N PRO A 38 30.60 -5.92 43.88
CA PRO A 38 30.22 -4.80 43.02
C PRO A 38 30.67 -3.40 43.52
N ASN A 39 31.11 -3.28 44.77
CA ASN A 39 31.57 -2.03 45.37
C ASN A 39 33.11 -1.91 45.47
N ASP A 40 33.86 -2.95 45.07
CA ASP A 40 35.33 -2.94 45.08
C ASP A 40 35.86 -2.68 43.66
N VAL A 41 36.32 -1.45 43.42
CA VAL A 41 36.81 -1.02 42.09
C VAL A 41 38.06 -1.77 41.61
N ASN A 42 38.76 -2.48 42.49
CA ASN A 42 39.91 -3.31 42.14
C ASN A 42 39.56 -4.80 42.05
N HIS A 43 38.27 -5.14 42.14
CA HIS A 43 37.76 -6.49 41.95
C HIS A 43 37.02 -6.59 40.61
N PHE A 44 37.54 -7.40 39.69
CA PHE A 44 36.93 -7.59 38.36
C PHE A 44 35.98 -8.79 38.39
N ASP A 45 34.68 -8.51 38.46
CA ASP A 45 33.63 -9.52 38.46
C ASP A 45 33.49 -10.21 37.09
N GLY A 46 33.54 -11.55 37.06
CA GLY A 46 33.25 -12.32 35.85
C GLY A 46 33.85 -13.72 35.81
N ILE A 47 33.53 -14.46 34.74
CA ILE A 47 34.14 -15.75 34.40
C ILE A 47 34.75 -15.61 33.01
N ILE A 48 36.05 -15.85 32.89
CA ILE A 48 36.73 -15.92 31.60
C ILE A 48 36.74 -17.40 31.16
N PRO A 49 35.97 -17.81 30.14
CA PRO A 49 36.06 -19.17 29.61
C PRO A 49 37.37 -19.38 28.84
N PRO A 50 37.71 -20.64 28.51
CA PRO A 50 38.84 -20.93 27.64
C PRO A 50 38.77 -20.10 26.35
N ARG A 51 39.89 -19.44 26.03
CA ARG A 51 40.08 -18.72 24.77
C ARG A 51 40.76 -19.63 23.77
N ILE A 52 40.22 -19.72 22.56
CA ILE A 52 40.71 -20.61 21.51
C ILE A 52 40.43 -19.99 20.14
N THR A 53 41.28 -20.19 19.14
CA THR A 53 40.96 -19.79 17.78
C THR A 53 39.91 -20.73 17.16
N GLY A 54 39.20 -20.27 16.14
CA GLY A 54 38.23 -21.10 15.42
C GLY A 54 38.87 -22.34 14.79
N ASP A 55 40.08 -22.21 14.26
CA ASP A 55 40.83 -23.32 13.64
C ASP A 55 41.29 -24.35 14.68
N GLU A 56 41.80 -23.91 15.84
CA GLU A 56 42.17 -24.81 16.94
C GLU A 56 40.97 -25.53 17.53
N LEU A 57 39.80 -24.89 17.55
CA LEU A 57 38.56 -25.50 18.00
C LEU A 57 38.02 -26.50 16.98
N ALA A 58 38.13 -26.18 15.68
CA ALA A 58 37.73 -27.06 14.57
C ALA A 58 38.59 -28.33 14.49
N ALA A 59 39.84 -28.30 14.96
CA ALA A 59 40.70 -29.47 15.04
C ALA A 59 40.30 -30.48 16.14
N LYS A 60 39.32 -30.14 16.98
CA LYS A 60 38.86 -30.99 18.09
C LYS A 60 37.53 -31.67 17.75
N THR A 61 37.33 -32.87 18.28
CA THR A 61 36.06 -33.59 18.19
C THR A 61 35.40 -33.65 19.55
N TYR A 62 34.20 -33.07 19.65
CA TYR A 62 33.38 -33.06 20.85
C TYR A 62 32.26 -34.09 20.71
N SER A 63 31.90 -34.74 21.82
CA SER A 63 30.78 -35.68 21.89
C SER A 63 29.63 -35.08 22.70
N THR A 64 28.48 -35.76 22.75
CA THR A 64 27.33 -35.35 23.56
C THR A 64 27.66 -35.18 25.05
N ALA A 65 28.72 -35.83 25.55
CA ALA A 65 29.19 -35.67 26.92
C ALA A 65 29.71 -34.25 27.24
N GLN A 66 30.11 -33.48 26.24
CA GLN A 66 30.57 -32.09 26.39
C GLN A 66 29.48 -31.05 26.08
N LYS A 67 28.21 -31.45 25.92
CA LYS A 67 27.11 -30.52 25.69
C LYS A 67 27.04 -29.47 26.81
N GLY A 68 26.99 -28.20 26.44
CA GLY A 68 27.01 -27.06 27.36
C GLY A 68 28.40 -26.49 27.64
N ALA A 69 29.48 -27.10 27.11
CA ALA A 69 30.80 -26.49 27.15
C ALA A 69 30.78 -25.15 26.40
N PHE A 70 31.35 -24.09 26.99
CA PHE A 70 31.44 -22.78 26.35
C PHE A 70 32.87 -22.26 26.32
N VAL A 71 33.20 -21.55 25.26
CA VAL A 71 34.53 -21.00 24.96
C VAL A 71 34.38 -19.60 24.37
N PHE A 72 35.43 -18.80 24.49
CA PHE A 72 35.55 -17.56 23.73
C PHE A 72 36.43 -17.81 22.51
N VAL A 73 35.84 -17.75 21.32
CA VAL A 73 36.55 -17.90 20.06
C VAL A 73 37.22 -16.57 19.72
N THR A 74 38.55 -16.55 19.68
CA THR A 74 39.33 -15.30 19.53
C THR A 74 39.35 -14.81 18.08
N THR A 75 39.51 -15.73 17.12
CA THR A 75 39.47 -15.48 15.68
C THR A 75 38.58 -16.52 14.99
N PRO A 76 37.90 -16.18 13.88
CA PRO A 76 37.06 -17.13 13.15
C PRO A 76 37.88 -18.28 12.56
N ALA A 77 37.22 -19.41 12.29
CA ALA A 77 37.81 -20.52 11.55
C ALA A 77 37.97 -20.15 10.08
N THR A 78 39.09 -20.53 9.47
CA THR A 78 39.42 -20.22 8.07
C THR A 78 38.59 -21.04 7.09
N SER A 79 38.17 -22.26 7.48
CA SER A 79 37.34 -23.15 6.65
C SER A 79 36.32 -23.89 7.52
N PRO A 80 35.29 -23.18 8.04
CA PRO A 80 34.33 -23.74 8.98
C PRO A 80 33.52 -24.87 8.35
N SER A 81 33.50 -26.03 9.00
CA SER A 81 32.76 -27.22 8.57
C SER A 81 32.47 -28.12 9.77
N GLY A 82 31.55 -29.09 9.61
CA GLY A 82 31.18 -30.04 10.67
C GLY A 82 30.78 -29.34 11.97
N GLN A 83 31.40 -29.72 13.09
CA GLN A 83 31.12 -29.13 14.40
C GLN A 83 31.49 -27.64 14.50
N ALA A 84 32.35 -27.15 13.60
CA ALA A 84 32.84 -25.77 13.58
C ALA A 84 32.14 -24.88 12.54
N ALA A 85 31.05 -25.36 11.90
CA ALA A 85 30.37 -24.67 10.80
C ALA A 85 29.97 -23.21 11.12
N HIS A 86 29.70 -22.88 12.38
CA HIS A 86 29.26 -21.54 12.78
C HIS A 86 30.37 -20.66 13.39
N LEU A 87 31.63 -21.10 13.38
CA LEU A 87 32.77 -20.32 13.91
C LEU A 87 33.23 -19.22 12.94
N THR A 88 32.30 -18.37 12.50
CA THR A 88 32.52 -17.36 11.45
C THR A 88 32.91 -15.98 11.99
N LYS A 89 32.86 -15.79 13.31
CA LYS A 89 33.22 -14.52 13.99
C LYS A 89 33.93 -14.80 15.31
N SER A 90 34.65 -13.81 15.82
CA SER A 90 35.11 -13.79 17.21
C SER A 90 33.90 -13.63 18.14
N GLY A 91 33.86 -14.36 19.26
CA GLY A 91 32.73 -14.29 20.18
C GLY A 91 32.63 -15.46 21.13
N LEU A 92 31.60 -15.45 21.98
CA LEU A 92 31.32 -16.55 22.90
C LEU A 92 30.50 -17.64 22.19
N TYR A 93 30.93 -18.89 22.31
CA TYR A 93 30.27 -20.05 21.71
C TYR A 93 30.03 -21.12 22.77
N TYR A 94 28.97 -21.91 22.60
CA TYR A 94 28.74 -23.13 23.37
C TYR A 94 28.52 -24.33 22.46
N PHE A 95 28.85 -25.52 22.93
CA PHE A 95 28.63 -26.78 22.22
C PHE A 95 27.23 -27.31 22.54
N ASP A 96 26.37 -27.45 21.52
CA ASP A 96 24.97 -27.86 21.70
C ASP A 96 24.76 -29.39 21.76
N GLY A 97 25.86 -30.15 21.60
CA GLY A 97 25.88 -31.61 21.50
C GLY A 97 26.16 -32.12 20.08
N GLN A 98 26.11 -31.25 19.08
CA GLN A 98 26.43 -31.55 17.67
C GLN A 98 27.48 -30.59 17.11
N GLN A 99 27.35 -29.29 17.39
CA GLN A 99 28.18 -28.23 16.83
C GLN A 99 28.36 -27.05 17.81
N TRP A 100 29.30 -26.17 17.49
CA TRP A 100 29.50 -24.92 18.19
C TRP A 100 28.51 -23.87 17.69
N VAL A 101 27.76 -23.28 18.63
CA VAL A 101 26.74 -22.26 18.35
C VAL A 101 27.10 -20.99 19.13
N ALA A 102 26.97 -19.82 18.51
CA ALA A 102 27.22 -18.56 19.18
C ALA A 102 26.23 -18.39 20.35
N LEU A 103 26.72 -17.95 21.52
CA LEU A 103 25.84 -17.66 22.66
C LEU A 103 25.04 -16.38 22.42
N THR A 104 25.54 -15.49 21.57
CA THR A 104 24.80 -14.31 21.12
C THR A 104 23.83 -14.70 20.01
N LYS A 105 22.55 -14.39 20.21
CA LYS A 105 21.54 -14.53 19.16
C LYS A 105 21.66 -13.33 18.22
N ASP A 106 21.83 -13.57 16.92
CA ASP A 106 21.58 -12.53 15.92
C ASP A 106 20.10 -12.15 16.03
N ASP A 107 19.82 -10.90 16.36
CA ASP A 107 18.46 -10.45 16.57
C ASP A 107 17.69 -10.41 15.25
N PRO A 108 16.44 -10.92 15.22
CA PRO A 108 15.54 -10.69 14.09
C PRO A 108 15.41 -9.19 13.79
N LEU A 109 15.13 -8.84 12.54
CA LEU A 109 14.94 -7.44 12.11
C LEU A 109 13.89 -6.70 12.95
N GLU A 110 12.85 -7.40 13.40
CA GLU A 110 11.83 -6.90 14.31
C GLU A 110 12.41 -6.40 15.65
N MET A 111 13.35 -7.16 16.25
CA MET A 111 14.02 -6.80 17.49
C MET A 111 14.97 -5.61 17.31
N VAL A 112 15.64 -5.52 16.15
CA VAL A 112 16.49 -4.37 15.79
C VAL A 112 15.65 -3.10 15.63
N ALA A 113 14.48 -3.21 14.99
CA ALA A 113 13.54 -2.11 14.82
C ALA A 113 12.95 -1.63 16.17
N LEU A 114 12.57 -2.55 17.05
CA LEU A 114 12.02 -2.24 18.38
C LEU A 114 13.01 -1.53 19.31
N ARG A 115 14.32 -1.77 19.14
CA ARG A 115 15.37 -1.06 19.90
C ARG A 115 15.69 0.34 19.36
N GLY A 116 15.00 0.77 18.30
CA GLY A 116 15.18 2.12 17.75
C GLY A 116 16.51 2.30 17.04
N ASN A 117 16.89 1.37 16.15
CA ASN A 117 18.00 1.63 15.24
C ASN A 117 17.57 2.66 14.18
N THR A 118 18.11 3.87 14.27
CA THR A 118 17.88 4.97 13.30
C THR A 118 18.90 4.98 12.16
N SER A 119 19.89 4.09 12.18
CA SER A 119 20.84 3.95 11.08
C SER A 119 20.13 3.31 9.88
N PRO A 120 20.26 3.85 8.66
CA PRO A 120 19.71 3.23 7.46
C PRO A 120 20.25 1.81 7.31
N VAL A 121 19.37 0.81 7.32
CA VAL A 121 19.70 -0.57 6.93
C VAL A 121 19.24 -0.74 5.49
N GLU A 122 20.19 -0.92 4.58
CA GLU A 122 19.88 -1.27 3.20
C GLU A 122 19.24 -2.67 3.17
N LEU A 123 18.02 -2.75 2.64
CA LEU A 123 17.36 -4.05 2.40
C LEU A 123 17.78 -4.56 1.01
N ILE A 124 18.86 -5.32 0.95
CA ILE A 124 19.30 -5.96 -0.30
C ILE A 124 18.53 -7.28 -0.49
N LEU A 125 17.59 -7.28 -1.43
CA LEU A 125 16.82 -8.46 -1.80
C LEU A 125 17.58 -9.26 -2.87
N LYS A 126 17.98 -10.51 -2.57
CA LYS A 126 18.55 -11.44 -3.56
C LYS A 126 17.59 -12.61 -3.81
N ASN A 127 17.43 -12.99 -5.08
CA ASN A 127 16.58 -14.08 -5.57
C ASN A 127 15.07 -13.78 -5.57
N TYR A 128 14.30 -14.31 -4.62
CA TYR A 128 12.84 -14.19 -4.56
C TYR A 128 12.42 -13.76 -3.16
N LEU A 129 11.97 -12.51 -3.03
CA LEU A 129 11.31 -12.05 -1.81
C LEU A 129 9.88 -12.62 -1.81
N THR A 130 9.61 -13.58 -0.93
CA THR A 130 8.24 -13.91 -0.55
C THR A 130 7.94 -13.16 0.74
N LEU A 131 7.12 -12.13 0.66
CA LEU A 131 6.55 -11.51 1.84
C LEU A 131 5.34 -12.35 2.23
N ASP A 132 5.49 -13.17 3.26
CA ASP A 132 4.39 -13.97 3.81
C ASP A 132 3.56 -13.06 4.71
N PHE A 133 2.40 -12.64 4.21
CA PHE A 133 1.51 -11.68 4.85
C PHE A 133 0.57 -12.40 5.82
N ASP A 134 -0.22 -11.63 6.58
CA ASP A 134 -1.26 -12.20 7.42
C ASP A 134 -2.18 -13.15 6.60
N GLN A 135 -2.92 -14.05 7.27
CA GLN A 135 -3.88 -14.96 6.62
C GLN A 135 -4.96 -14.25 5.78
N LYS A 136 -4.99 -12.91 5.81
CA LYS A 136 -5.96 -12.05 5.12
C LYS A 136 -5.37 -11.39 3.86
N GLU A 137 -4.12 -11.67 3.51
CA GLU A 137 -3.44 -11.19 2.30
C GLU A 137 -3.42 -9.65 2.16
N ASN A 138 -3.14 -8.94 3.26
CA ASN A 138 -2.93 -7.49 3.21
C ASN A 138 -1.46 -7.13 2.88
N TYR A 139 -1.23 -6.31 1.85
CA TYR A 139 0.09 -5.82 1.45
C TYR A 139 0.28 -4.34 1.83
N ILE A 140 1.29 -4.02 2.65
CA ILE A 140 1.59 -2.63 3.06
C ILE A 140 3.07 -2.33 2.88
N LEU A 141 3.38 -1.40 1.97
CA LEU A 141 4.66 -0.71 1.83
C LEU A 141 4.45 0.77 2.14
N GLY A 142 4.75 1.18 3.37
CA GLY A 142 4.55 2.53 3.87
C GLY A 142 3.89 2.54 5.26
N ARG A 143 2.96 3.47 5.50
CA ARG A 143 2.30 3.62 6.81
C ARG A 143 0.77 3.62 6.66
N SER A 144 0.11 2.67 7.33
CA SER A 144 -1.33 2.75 7.61
C SER A 144 -1.58 3.52 8.91
N ARG A 145 -2.65 4.34 8.95
CA ARG A 145 -3.07 5.11 10.13
C ARG A 145 -3.92 4.30 11.11
N SER A 146 -4.32 3.08 10.75
CA SER A 146 -5.14 2.22 11.61
C SER A 146 -4.86 0.74 11.32
N PRO A 147 -5.12 -0.15 12.30
CA PRO A 147 -5.07 -1.59 12.07
C PRO A 147 -6.03 -2.00 10.94
N ILE A 148 -5.56 -2.84 10.02
CA ILE A 148 -6.38 -3.41 8.95
C ILE A 148 -6.97 -4.72 9.46
N THR A 149 -8.31 -4.78 9.53
CA THR A 149 -9.08 -5.98 9.91
C THR A 149 -9.69 -6.69 8.71
N GLY A 150 -9.72 -6.03 7.53
CA GLY A 150 -10.20 -6.56 6.25
C GLY A 150 -9.17 -7.43 5.52
N GLU A 151 -9.51 -7.81 4.29
CA GLU A 151 -8.74 -8.77 3.47
C GLU A 151 -8.37 -8.17 2.11
N TYR A 152 -7.29 -8.67 1.51
CA TYR A 152 -6.84 -8.36 0.14
C TYR A 152 -6.56 -6.87 -0.13
N ASN A 153 -6.15 -6.10 0.89
CA ASN A 153 -5.85 -4.68 0.70
C ASN A 153 -4.38 -4.49 0.28
N THR A 154 -4.11 -3.60 -0.66
CA THR A 154 -2.75 -3.18 -1.06
C THR A 154 -2.55 -1.70 -0.75
N ILE A 155 -1.49 -1.36 -0.03
CA ILE A 155 -1.09 0.01 0.29
C ILE A 155 0.38 0.20 -0.08
N VAL A 156 0.64 1.01 -1.10
CA VAL A 156 1.97 1.54 -1.44
C VAL A 156 1.93 3.06 -1.28
N ALA A 157 1.90 3.49 -0.02
CA ALA A 157 1.57 4.86 0.36
C ALA A 157 1.94 5.18 1.80
N THR A 158 2.13 6.46 2.10
CA THR A 158 2.12 6.98 3.48
C THR A 158 0.73 7.52 3.81
N ASP A 159 0.30 7.39 5.08
CA ASP A 159 -0.90 8.01 5.63
C ASP A 159 -2.27 7.53 5.11
N SER A 160 -2.40 6.26 4.72
CA SER A 160 -3.71 5.69 4.32
C SER A 160 -4.49 5.11 5.53
N ASN A 161 -5.82 5.29 5.58
CA ASN A 161 -6.70 4.84 6.68
C ASN A 161 -7.73 3.78 6.23
N ILE A 162 -7.25 2.62 5.78
CA ILE A 162 -8.08 1.45 5.45
C ILE A 162 -8.26 0.62 6.73
N THR A 163 -9.50 0.27 7.10
CA THR A 163 -9.75 -0.42 8.39
C THR A 163 -10.44 -1.76 8.26
N SER A 164 -11.54 -1.85 7.51
CA SER A 164 -12.34 -3.08 7.40
C SER A 164 -12.84 -3.38 5.99
N GLY A 165 -12.46 -2.55 5.01
CA GLY A 165 -12.73 -2.79 3.60
C GLY A 165 -12.00 -4.01 3.06
N LYS A 166 -12.51 -4.57 1.95
CA LYS A 166 -11.91 -5.71 1.25
C LYS A 166 -11.48 -5.33 -0.16
N GLY A 167 -10.28 -5.75 -0.59
CA GLY A 167 -9.83 -5.58 -1.98
C GLY A 167 -9.54 -4.13 -2.39
N ASN A 168 -9.09 -3.27 -1.46
CA ASN A 168 -8.78 -1.87 -1.81
C ASN A 168 -7.30 -1.71 -2.21
N SER A 169 -7.00 -0.83 -3.16
CA SER A 169 -5.61 -0.54 -3.58
C SER A 169 -5.28 0.95 -3.48
N ALA A 170 -4.18 1.26 -2.81
CA ALA A 170 -3.66 2.61 -2.56
C ALA A 170 -2.27 2.80 -3.16
N PHE A 171 -2.10 3.84 -3.98
CA PHE A 171 -0.80 4.29 -4.47
C PHE A 171 -0.63 5.80 -4.25
N ALA A 172 0.51 6.23 -3.68
CA ALA A 172 0.86 7.62 -3.31
C ALA A 172 0.19 8.21 -2.03
N TYR A 173 0.59 9.42 -1.62
CA TYR A 173 0.25 10.02 -0.31
C TYR A 173 -1.27 10.09 -0.03
N ALA A 174 -1.69 9.50 1.09
CA ALA A 174 -3.04 9.49 1.65
C ALA A 174 -4.16 9.16 0.65
N MET A 175 -4.55 7.87 0.57
CA MET A 175 -5.85 7.52 -0.03
C MET A 175 -7.04 8.05 0.79
N SER A 176 -6.93 8.14 2.12
CA SER A 176 -8.05 8.59 2.93
C SER A 176 -7.64 9.02 4.33
N GLN A 177 -8.08 10.21 4.74
CA GLN A 177 -8.11 10.64 6.14
C GLN A 177 -9.29 10.00 6.89
N GLY A 178 -10.39 9.71 6.19
CA GLY A 178 -11.53 8.96 6.71
C GLY A 178 -11.31 7.44 6.74
N LYS A 179 -12.13 6.74 7.51
CA LYS A 179 -12.12 5.29 7.67
C LYS A 179 -12.67 4.60 6.41
N VAL A 180 -11.86 3.85 5.67
CA VAL A 180 -12.37 3.03 4.55
C VAL A 180 -12.94 1.72 5.09
N THR A 181 -14.25 1.54 4.89
CA THR A 181 -15.02 0.33 5.23
C THR A 181 -15.66 -0.32 4.00
N GLY A 182 -15.79 0.43 2.90
CA GLY A 182 -16.23 -0.08 1.62
C GLY A 182 -15.20 -0.98 0.94
N LYS A 183 -15.66 -1.67 -0.11
CA LYS A 183 -14.91 -2.73 -0.81
C LYS A 183 -14.53 -2.33 -2.22
N LEU A 184 -13.45 -2.92 -2.73
CA LEU A 184 -13.03 -2.85 -4.13
C LEU A 184 -12.81 -1.41 -4.62
N ASN A 185 -12.31 -0.52 -3.76
CA ASN A 185 -11.95 0.83 -4.15
C ASN A 185 -10.48 0.89 -4.59
N TYR A 186 -10.22 1.53 -5.71
CA TYR A 186 -8.89 1.78 -6.23
C TYR A 186 -8.60 3.27 -6.19
N ALA A 187 -7.52 3.69 -5.52
CA ALA A 187 -7.02 5.04 -5.69
C ALA A 187 -5.52 5.15 -5.91
N ALA A 188 -5.17 6.06 -6.82
CA ALA A 188 -3.79 6.37 -7.18
C ALA A 188 -3.64 7.89 -7.30
N GLY A 189 -2.74 8.47 -6.52
CA GLY A 189 -2.51 9.91 -6.50
C GLY A 189 -2.78 10.54 -5.14
N VAL A 190 -2.17 11.70 -4.90
CA VAL A 190 -2.25 12.36 -3.59
C VAL A 190 -3.71 12.68 -3.24
N SER A 191 -4.21 12.27 -2.07
CA SER A 191 -5.60 12.51 -1.67
C SER A 191 -6.66 11.98 -2.66
N ALA A 192 -6.34 10.99 -3.49
CA ALA A 192 -7.35 10.30 -4.28
C ALA A 192 -8.25 9.47 -3.35
N LEU A 193 -9.58 9.51 -3.53
CA LEU A 193 -10.58 8.88 -2.65
C LEU A 193 -10.54 9.39 -1.19
N ASN A 194 -10.04 10.60 -0.95
CA ASN A 194 -9.81 11.09 0.41
C ASN A 194 -11.10 11.47 1.14
N GLY A 195 -11.55 10.66 2.10
CA GLY A 195 -12.74 10.93 2.89
C GLY A 195 -12.62 12.17 3.78
N MET A 196 -13.74 12.65 4.32
CA MET A 196 -13.70 13.68 5.36
C MET A 196 -12.86 13.22 6.56
N ALA A 197 -12.14 14.13 7.21
CA ALA A 197 -11.38 13.83 8.42
C ALA A 197 -12.30 13.18 9.47
N ASN A 198 -11.89 12.03 10.01
CA ASN A 198 -12.68 11.19 10.91
C ASN A 198 -14.03 10.69 10.35
N GLY A 199 -14.30 10.90 9.05
CA GLY A 199 -15.48 10.39 8.36
C GLY A 199 -15.33 8.91 7.98
N THR A 200 -16.37 8.33 7.38
CA THR A 200 -16.35 6.95 6.87
C THR A 200 -16.58 6.93 5.36
N ILE A 201 -15.76 6.16 4.65
CA ILE A 201 -15.98 5.77 3.25
C ILE A 201 -16.56 4.36 3.24
N ALA A 202 -17.88 4.27 3.15
CA ALA A 202 -18.66 3.04 3.02
C ALA A 202 -18.96 2.67 1.55
N GLY A 203 -18.68 3.59 0.62
CA GLY A 203 -18.84 3.40 -0.82
C GLY A 203 -17.97 2.27 -1.38
N ASN A 204 -18.49 1.57 -2.39
CA ASN A 204 -17.86 0.38 -3.00
C ASN A 204 -17.57 0.59 -4.48
N ARG A 205 -16.58 -0.15 -5.00
CA ARG A 205 -16.25 -0.25 -6.44
C ARG A 205 -15.98 1.11 -7.08
N ASN A 206 -15.28 1.99 -6.36
CA ASN A 206 -14.90 3.30 -6.88
C ASN A 206 -13.45 3.32 -7.38
N ILE A 207 -13.19 4.06 -8.45
CA ILE A 207 -11.85 4.25 -9.04
C ILE A 207 -11.53 5.75 -9.02
N GLY A 208 -10.56 6.17 -8.21
CA GLY A 208 -10.06 7.55 -8.13
C GLY A 208 -8.60 7.65 -8.57
N ILE A 209 -8.31 8.26 -9.72
CA ILE A 209 -6.94 8.37 -10.24
C ILE A 209 -6.59 9.84 -10.46
N GLY A 210 -5.49 10.29 -9.86
CA GLY A 210 -5.00 11.66 -9.92
C GLY A 210 -5.14 12.40 -8.59
N PRO A 211 -4.39 13.50 -8.39
CA PRO A 211 -4.40 14.20 -7.12
C PRO A 211 -5.78 14.78 -6.81
N GLY A 212 -6.33 14.45 -5.64
CA GLY A 212 -7.62 14.92 -5.15
C GLY A 212 -8.84 14.31 -5.86
N ALA A 213 -8.62 13.39 -6.81
CA ALA A 213 -9.68 12.69 -7.51
C ALA A 213 -10.61 11.98 -6.52
N MET A 214 -11.91 12.21 -6.63
CA MET A 214 -12.95 11.64 -5.76
C MET A 214 -12.76 11.95 -4.26
N SER A 215 -12.05 13.04 -3.93
CA SER A 215 -11.99 13.52 -2.55
C SER A 215 -13.39 13.79 -2.00
N TYR A 216 -13.55 13.53 -0.71
CA TYR A 216 -14.75 13.65 0.12
C TYR A 216 -15.87 12.64 -0.15
N ILE A 217 -15.66 11.61 -0.95
CA ILE A 217 -16.66 10.53 -1.07
C ILE A 217 -16.95 9.87 0.28
N THR A 218 -18.21 9.51 0.53
CA THR A 218 -18.64 8.83 1.76
C THR A 218 -19.33 7.50 1.46
N SER A 219 -20.42 7.50 0.71
CA SER A 219 -21.23 6.28 0.48
C SER A 219 -21.59 6.04 -0.98
N GLY A 220 -21.11 6.89 -1.88
CA GLY A 220 -21.26 6.71 -3.32
C GLY A 220 -20.60 5.42 -3.81
N ASN A 221 -21.22 4.73 -4.76
CA ASN A 221 -20.70 3.49 -5.33
C ASN A 221 -20.47 3.65 -6.83
N ASP A 222 -19.63 2.78 -7.39
CA ASP A 222 -19.53 2.59 -8.84
C ASP A 222 -19.16 3.87 -9.59
N ASN A 223 -18.30 4.70 -8.99
CA ASN A 223 -17.81 5.92 -9.61
C ASN A 223 -16.42 5.71 -10.20
N ILE A 224 -16.15 6.36 -11.33
CA ILE A 224 -14.81 6.48 -11.93
C ILE A 224 -14.49 7.98 -12.01
N SER A 225 -13.43 8.41 -11.33
CA SER A 225 -12.92 9.78 -11.38
C SER A 225 -11.43 9.75 -11.74
N ILE A 226 -11.06 10.33 -12.87
CA ILE A 226 -9.69 10.37 -13.37
C ILE A 226 -9.30 11.81 -13.68
N GLY A 227 -8.34 12.38 -12.95
CA GLY A 227 -7.83 13.74 -13.16
C GLY A 227 -7.76 14.55 -11.86
N TYR A 228 -7.01 15.65 -11.90
CA TYR A 228 -6.83 16.57 -10.78
C TYR A 228 -8.19 17.11 -10.29
N LEU A 229 -8.52 16.86 -9.02
CA LEU A 229 -9.79 17.27 -8.39
C LEU A 229 -11.07 16.82 -9.14
N SER A 230 -10.99 15.75 -9.95
CA SER A 230 -12.16 15.15 -10.61
C SER A 230 -13.10 14.51 -9.59
N GLY A 231 -14.40 14.71 -9.70
CA GLY A 231 -15.42 14.15 -8.81
C GLY A 231 -15.31 14.57 -7.33
N THR A 232 -14.47 15.56 -7.02
CA THR A 232 -14.27 16.06 -5.65
C THR A 232 -15.60 16.55 -5.08
N GLY A 233 -15.94 16.15 -3.86
CA GLY A 233 -17.16 16.58 -3.19
C GLY A 233 -18.42 15.77 -3.55
N ASN A 234 -18.36 14.83 -4.50
CA ASN A 234 -19.46 13.89 -4.73
C ASN A 234 -19.47 12.83 -3.63
N ARG A 235 -20.25 13.07 -2.57
CA ARG A 235 -20.22 12.30 -1.33
C ARG A 235 -20.98 10.99 -1.44
N THR A 236 -22.21 11.07 -1.93
CA THR A 236 -23.18 9.96 -1.92
C THR A 236 -23.58 9.53 -3.33
N GLY A 237 -23.21 10.31 -4.35
CA GLY A 237 -23.53 10.04 -5.74
C GLY A 237 -22.88 8.76 -6.27
N SER A 238 -23.57 8.08 -7.18
CA SER A 238 -23.16 6.77 -7.70
C SER A 238 -23.25 6.67 -9.22
N ASN A 239 -22.59 5.68 -9.82
CA ASN A 239 -22.65 5.38 -11.26
C ASN A 239 -22.17 6.55 -12.15
N ASN A 240 -21.11 7.25 -11.74
CA ASN A 240 -20.58 8.36 -12.51
C ASN A 240 -19.26 8.02 -13.19
N VAL A 241 -19.01 8.67 -14.33
CA VAL A 241 -17.71 8.66 -15.01
C VAL A 241 -17.27 10.09 -15.23
N PHE A 242 -16.22 10.50 -14.52
CA PHE A 242 -15.65 11.84 -14.54
C PHE A 242 -14.18 11.79 -14.96
N ILE A 243 -13.84 12.46 -16.06
CA ILE A 243 -12.48 12.43 -16.61
C ILE A 243 -12.02 13.84 -16.95
N GLY A 244 -10.84 14.21 -16.44
CA GLY A 244 -10.17 15.49 -16.61
C GLY A 244 -10.25 16.40 -15.39
N VAL A 245 -9.61 17.57 -15.48
CA VAL A 245 -9.41 18.46 -14.33
C VAL A 245 -10.74 19.04 -13.85
N GLY A 246 -11.07 18.85 -12.57
CA GLY A 246 -12.30 19.36 -11.94
C GLY A 246 -13.61 18.72 -12.45
N ALA A 247 -13.56 17.72 -13.32
CA ALA A 247 -14.75 17.13 -13.94
C ALA A 247 -15.69 16.53 -12.90
N GLY A 248 -16.98 16.87 -12.93
CA GLY A 248 -18.02 16.26 -12.08
C GLY A 248 -17.93 16.57 -10.59
N SER A 249 -17.18 17.59 -10.18
CA SER A 249 -17.06 18.02 -8.79
C SER A 249 -18.25 18.89 -8.39
N PRO A 250 -19.25 18.44 -7.60
CA PRO A 250 -20.47 19.20 -7.34
C PRO A 250 -20.29 20.57 -6.67
N VAL A 251 -21.28 21.45 -6.87
CA VAL A 251 -21.41 22.75 -6.21
C VAL A 251 -21.74 22.51 -4.75
N VAL A 252 -21.23 23.39 -3.91
CA VAL A 252 -21.47 23.36 -2.46
C VAL A 252 -22.97 23.28 -2.18
N GLY A 253 -23.43 22.11 -1.73
CA GLY A 253 -24.84 21.85 -1.41
C GLY A 253 -25.39 20.58 -2.06
N ASP A 254 -25.11 20.34 -3.35
CA ASP A 254 -25.62 19.18 -4.08
C ASP A 254 -24.55 18.08 -4.24
N ARG A 255 -24.25 17.42 -3.12
CA ARG A 255 -23.13 16.47 -3.00
C ARG A 255 -23.47 15.03 -3.44
N SER A 256 -24.49 14.85 -4.29
CA SER A 256 -25.10 13.52 -4.52
C SER A 256 -25.33 13.18 -6.00
N VAL A 257 -24.55 13.75 -6.91
CA VAL A 257 -24.84 13.58 -8.33
C VAL A 257 -24.60 12.13 -8.76
N SER A 258 -25.59 11.53 -9.42
CA SER A 258 -25.54 10.13 -9.86
C SER A 258 -25.87 9.99 -11.34
N ASN A 259 -25.39 8.91 -11.94
CA ASN A 259 -25.66 8.51 -13.31
C ASN A 259 -25.18 9.53 -14.36
N LYS A 260 -24.05 10.21 -14.12
CA LYS A 260 -23.52 11.23 -15.02
C LYS A 260 -22.22 10.81 -15.69
N LEU A 261 -22.08 11.23 -16.95
CA LEU A 261 -20.82 11.26 -17.67
C LEU A 261 -20.34 12.70 -17.79
N ALA A 262 -19.06 12.95 -17.50
CA ALA A 262 -18.40 14.22 -17.79
C ALA A 262 -16.94 14.00 -18.19
N ILE A 263 -16.58 14.43 -19.39
CA ILE A 263 -15.19 14.51 -19.86
C ILE A 263 -14.87 15.96 -20.16
N HIS A 264 -14.05 16.56 -19.29
CA HIS A 264 -13.79 17.99 -19.26
C HIS A 264 -12.51 18.29 -18.48
N SER A 265 -11.82 19.38 -18.86
CA SER A 265 -10.75 19.94 -18.04
C SER A 265 -10.99 21.41 -17.80
N THR A 266 -11.19 21.79 -16.54
CA THR A 266 -11.25 23.19 -16.13
C THR A 266 -9.85 23.80 -16.13
N PRO A 267 -9.70 25.08 -16.52
CA PRO A 267 -8.48 25.83 -16.28
C PRO A 267 -8.11 25.85 -14.79
N VAL A 268 -6.81 25.75 -14.52
CA VAL A 268 -6.25 25.77 -13.17
C VAL A 268 -5.53 27.09 -12.95
N ASN A 269 -5.78 27.71 -11.80
CA ASN A 269 -5.02 28.85 -11.29
C ASN A 269 -3.96 28.33 -10.33
N THR A 270 -2.72 28.36 -10.79
CA THR A 270 -1.58 27.84 -10.04
C THR A 270 -1.11 28.81 -8.96
N ASN A 271 -0.86 28.32 -7.75
CA ASN A 271 -0.26 29.11 -6.67
C ASN A 271 1.01 28.40 -6.17
N PRO A 272 2.21 28.97 -6.38
CA PRO A 272 3.47 28.31 -6.03
C PRO A 272 3.64 28.05 -4.52
N ASN A 273 2.86 28.73 -3.67
CA ASN A 273 2.90 28.59 -2.22
C ASN A 273 1.80 27.67 -1.68
N ALA A 274 0.90 27.17 -2.52
CA ALA A 274 -0.17 26.26 -2.13
C ALA A 274 0.15 24.83 -2.57
N PHE A 275 -0.22 23.85 -1.73
CA PHE A 275 -0.12 22.45 -2.12
C PHE A 275 -1.16 22.08 -3.20
N TRP A 276 -2.34 22.70 -3.14
CA TRP A 276 -3.39 22.56 -4.15
C TRP A 276 -3.53 23.85 -4.93
N ASP A 277 -3.44 23.76 -6.25
CA ASP A 277 -3.93 24.79 -7.15
C ASP A 277 -5.45 24.90 -7.08
N SER A 278 -5.95 26.09 -7.41
CA SER A 278 -7.39 26.34 -7.44
C SER A 278 -7.94 26.15 -8.85
N ILE A 279 -9.12 25.58 -8.97
CA ILE A 279 -9.85 25.46 -10.23
C ILE A 279 -10.93 26.53 -10.27
N THR A 280 -10.93 27.35 -11.33
CA THR A 280 -11.87 28.45 -11.53
C THR A 280 -13.13 27.97 -12.24
N ASN A 281 -14.29 28.36 -11.70
CA ASN A 281 -15.60 28.42 -12.37
C ASN A 281 -16.31 27.07 -12.62
N ASN A 282 -17.32 26.80 -11.78
CA ASN A 282 -18.51 25.94 -11.96
C ASN A 282 -18.33 24.45 -12.28
N TYR A 283 -17.61 23.76 -11.40
CA TYR A 283 -18.01 22.56 -10.65
C TYR A 283 -19.21 21.70 -11.16
N THR A 284 -20.37 22.24 -11.50
CA THR A 284 -21.59 21.43 -11.77
C THR A 284 -22.13 21.43 -13.17
N ASP A 285 -21.78 22.39 -14.02
CA ASP A 285 -22.53 22.51 -15.26
C ASP A 285 -21.91 21.61 -16.33
N TYR A 286 -22.39 20.37 -16.39
CA TYR A 286 -22.13 19.39 -17.45
C TYR A 286 -22.27 19.98 -18.87
N LYS A 287 -22.92 21.14 -19.01
CA LYS A 287 -23.00 21.96 -20.22
C LYS A 287 -21.64 22.44 -20.74
N PHE A 288 -20.62 22.59 -19.91
CA PHE A 288 -19.27 22.99 -20.36
C PHE A 288 -18.35 21.81 -20.67
N ALA A 289 -18.76 20.58 -20.33
CA ALA A 289 -17.98 19.40 -20.66
C ALA A 289 -17.98 19.15 -22.17
N LEU A 290 -16.82 18.77 -22.73
CA LEU A 290 -16.72 18.42 -24.14
C LEU A 290 -17.63 17.22 -24.45
N ILE A 291 -17.65 16.24 -23.55
CA ILE A 291 -18.60 15.14 -23.57
C ILE A 291 -19.31 15.10 -22.23
N SER A 292 -20.64 15.12 -22.24
CA SER A 292 -21.46 14.91 -21.05
C SER A 292 -22.62 13.97 -21.32
N GLY A 293 -23.21 13.41 -20.29
CA GLY A 293 -24.35 12.52 -20.45
C GLY A 293 -25.06 12.22 -19.14
N ASP A 294 -26.25 11.68 -19.28
CA ASP A 294 -27.02 11.10 -18.19
C ASP A 294 -27.41 9.67 -18.57
N PHE A 295 -26.93 8.70 -17.79
CA PHE A 295 -27.20 7.28 -18.03
C PHE A 295 -28.65 6.90 -17.71
N SER A 296 -29.30 7.60 -16.78
CA SER A 296 -30.70 7.39 -16.42
C SER A 296 -31.63 7.95 -17.49
N GLU A 297 -31.34 9.14 -18.00
CA GLU A 297 -32.14 9.81 -19.03
C GLU A 297 -31.74 9.39 -20.45
N ARG A 298 -30.66 8.62 -20.60
CA ARG A 298 -30.15 8.05 -21.85
C ARG A 298 -29.82 9.10 -22.90
N TRP A 299 -29.14 10.17 -22.49
CA TRP A 299 -28.62 11.15 -23.44
C TRP A 299 -27.11 11.32 -23.32
N LEU A 300 -26.50 11.66 -24.47
CA LEU A 300 -25.10 12.03 -24.63
C LEU A 300 -25.06 13.38 -25.35
N ASN A 301 -24.29 14.32 -24.81
CA ASN A 301 -24.02 15.62 -25.38
C ASN A 301 -22.55 15.72 -25.78
N ILE A 302 -22.29 16.26 -26.98
CA ILE A 302 -20.96 16.60 -27.46
C ILE A 302 -20.94 18.11 -27.64
N ASN A 303 -20.28 18.82 -26.73
CA ASN A 303 -20.18 20.28 -26.73
C ASN A 303 -19.06 20.77 -27.66
N GLY A 304 -19.09 20.31 -28.90
CA GLY A 304 -18.06 20.55 -29.89
C GLY A 304 -18.43 19.93 -31.24
N LYS A 305 -17.48 19.95 -32.18
CA LYS A 305 -17.67 19.30 -33.48
C LYS A 305 -17.53 17.78 -33.31
N LEU A 306 -18.57 17.04 -33.68
CA LEU A 306 -18.46 15.61 -33.95
C LEU A 306 -18.00 15.43 -35.39
N SER A 307 -16.81 14.86 -35.59
CA SER A 307 -16.30 14.48 -36.91
C SER A 307 -16.11 12.97 -36.95
N VAL A 308 -16.57 12.33 -38.02
CA VAL A 308 -16.29 10.93 -38.30
C VAL A 308 -15.18 10.90 -39.34
N THR A 309 -14.20 9.99 -39.21
CA THR A 309 -13.11 9.88 -40.18
C THR A 309 -13.69 9.62 -41.58
N PRO A 310 -13.28 10.35 -42.63
CA PRO A 310 -13.86 10.19 -43.96
C PRO A 310 -13.74 8.76 -44.54
N SER A 311 -12.67 8.03 -44.23
CA SER A 311 -12.53 6.60 -44.61
C SER A 311 -13.50 5.65 -43.89
N GLN A 312 -14.08 6.07 -42.77
CA GLN A 312 -15.20 5.40 -42.10
C GLN A 312 -16.57 5.91 -42.63
N MET A 313 -16.53 6.87 -43.56
CA MET A 313 -17.65 7.37 -44.36
C MET A 313 -17.33 7.33 -45.87
N PRO A 314 -16.91 6.17 -46.44
CA PRO A 314 -16.36 6.10 -47.80
C PRO A 314 -17.37 6.48 -48.90
N ASN A 315 -18.67 6.50 -48.60
CA ASN A 315 -19.73 6.95 -49.52
C ASN A 315 -20.08 8.45 -49.39
N ALA A 316 -19.56 9.15 -48.37
CA ALA A 316 -19.62 10.61 -48.24
C ALA A 316 -18.33 11.28 -48.75
N ASP A 317 -17.21 10.56 -48.65
CA ASP A 317 -15.89 10.98 -49.12
C ASP A 317 -15.81 10.86 -50.65
N GLY A 318 -16.37 11.85 -51.37
CA GLY A 318 -16.47 11.86 -52.83
C GLY A 318 -17.77 12.46 -53.38
N ASP A 319 -18.77 12.74 -52.53
CA ASP A 319 -19.99 13.43 -52.94
C ASP A 319 -19.79 14.96 -52.97
N SER A 320 -19.28 15.47 -54.09
CA SER A 320 -19.16 16.91 -54.35
C SER A 320 -20.52 17.63 -54.51
N SER A 321 -21.62 16.87 -54.58
CA SER A 321 -22.99 17.40 -54.72
C SER A 321 -23.70 17.60 -53.39
N TYR A 322 -23.07 17.25 -52.26
CA TYR A 322 -23.62 17.41 -50.90
C TYR A 322 -25.03 16.80 -50.74
N THR A 323 -25.33 15.71 -51.46
CA THR A 323 -26.67 15.09 -51.48
C THR A 323 -26.89 14.12 -50.32
N LYS A 324 -25.92 13.94 -49.42
CA LYS A 324 -26.01 12.99 -48.31
C LYS A 324 -26.03 13.73 -46.98
N LYS A 325 -27.04 13.40 -46.16
CA LYS A 325 -27.14 13.81 -44.76
C LYS A 325 -27.10 12.61 -43.82
N VAL A 326 -26.57 12.84 -42.62
CA VAL A 326 -26.68 11.88 -41.51
C VAL A 326 -28.12 11.93 -40.99
N VAL A 327 -28.79 10.78 -40.97
CA VAL A 327 -30.15 10.60 -40.44
C VAL A 327 -30.14 9.53 -39.36
N ALA A 328 -31.06 9.67 -38.41
CA ALA A 328 -31.48 8.54 -37.58
C ALA A 328 -32.35 7.60 -38.42
N LYS A 329 -32.01 6.31 -38.46
CA LYS A 329 -32.80 5.28 -39.12
C LYS A 329 -33.90 4.78 -38.19
N ALA A 330 -34.85 4.04 -38.76
CA ALA A 330 -35.93 3.40 -38.01
C ALA A 330 -35.45 2.38 -36.96
N ASP A 331 -34.23 1.85 -37.13
CA ASP A 331 -33.58 0.94 -36.17
C ASP A 331 -32.83 1.67 -35.04
N GLY A 332 -32.89 3.01 -34.99
CA GLY A 332 -32.22 3.83 -33.98
C GLY A 332 -30.72 4.06 -34.23
N SER A 333 -30.13 3.49 -35.30
CA SER A 333 -28.76 3.78 -35.70
C SER A 333 -28.67 5.07 -36.53
N PHE A 334 -27.50 5.69 -36.56
CA PHE A 334 -27.21 6.74 -37.54
C PHE A 334 -26.77 6.12 -38.87
N GLY A 335 -27.20 6.71 -39.98
CA GLY A 335 -26.63 6.41 -41.30
C GLY A 335 -26.99 7.49 -42.31
N PHE A 336 -26.93 7.17 -43.60
CA PHE A 336 -27.12 8.15 -44.66
C PHE A 336 -28.50 8.05 -45.28
N ALA A 337 -29.08 9.21 -45.59
CA ALA A 337 -30.17 9.33 -46.55
C ALA A 337 -29.74 10.25 -47.70
N THR A 338 -30.24 9.97 -48.89
CA THR A 338 -30.15 10.91 -50.02
C THR A 338 -31.13 12.03 -49.78
N GLU A 339 -30.63 13.24 -49.80
CA GLU A 339 -31.39 14.47 -49.75
C GLU A 339 -31.71 14.93 -51.17
N VAL A 340 -32.98 15.18 -51.45
CA VAL A 340 -33.41 15.73 -52.74
C VAL A 340 -33.16 17.23 -52.71
N ILE A 341 -32.15 17.69 -53.45
CA ILE A 341 -31.85 19.11 -53.59
C ILE A 341 -32.81 19.69 -54.65
N PRO A 342 -33.67 20.66 -54.32
CA PRO A 342 -34.54 21.30 -55.30
C PRO A 342 -33.71 22.04 -56.34
N THR A 343 -34.22 22.14 -57.57
CA THR A 343 -33.53 22.87 -58.65
C THR A 343 -33.32 24.33 -58.24
N PRO A 344 -32.12 24.91 -58.43
CA PRO A 344 -31.87 26.32 -58.12
C PRO A 344 -32.81 27.25 -58.92
N PRO A 345 -33.23 28.40 -58.35
CA PRO A 345 -33.94 29.41 -59.12
C PRO A 345 -33.14 29.85 -60.35
N ALA A 346 -33.82 30.06 -61.48
CA ALA A 346 -33.19 30.31 -62.78
C ALA A 346 -32.39 31.63 -62.88
N SER A 347 -32.59 32.55 -61.93
CA SER A 347 -31.91 33.86 -61.90
C SER A 347 -31.80 34.38 -60.47
N GLY A 348 -30.64 34.96 -60.11
CA GLY A 348 -30.37 35.55 -58.80
C GLY A 348 -29.32 34.79 -58.01
N THR A 349 -28.83 35.39 -56.92
CA THR A 349 -27.90 34.75 -55.99
C THR A 349 -28.70 34.12 -54.85
N PHE A 350 -28.53 32.82 -54.62
CA PHE A 350 -29.19 32.10 -53.54
C PHE A 350 -28.19 31.21 -52.80
N VAL A 351 -28.47 30.94 -51.53
CA VAL A 351 -27.74 29.99 -50.69
C VAL A 351 -28.68 28.84 -50.36
N LEU A 352 -28.24 27.60 -50.57
CA LEU A 352 -28.95 26.41 -50.13
C LEU A 352 -28.79 26.29 -48.61
N LYS A 353 -29.89 26.40 -47.86
CA LYS A 353 -29.91 26.24 -46.40
C LYS A 353 -30.91 25.13 -46.03
N SER A 354 -30.64 24.40 -44.96
CA SER A 354 -31.60 23.45 -44.38
C SER A 354 -32.54 24.22 -43.45
N VAL A 355 -33.84 24.23 -43.76
CA VAL A 355 -34.90 24.85 -42.95
C VAL A 355 -35.79 23.74 -42.43
N ASN A 356 -35.81 23.52 -41.10
CA ASN A 356 -36.55 22.42 -40.46
C ASN A 356 -36.24 21.03 -41.05
N GLY A 357 -34.99 20.80 -41.50
CA GLY A 357 -34.55 19.51 -42.05
C GLY A 357 -34.87 19.29 -43.54
N ILE A 358 -35.39 20.31 -44.23
CA ILE A 358 -35.66 20.31 -45.68
C ILE A 358 -34.76 21.37 -46.36
N PRO A 359 -34.03 21.02 -47.44
CA PRO A 359 -33.26 21.99 -48.20
C PRO A 359 -34.17 22.98 -48.93
N SER A 360 -33.87 24.27 -48.80
CA SER A 360 -34.55 25.32 -49.54
C SER A 360 -33.54 26.37 -50.00
N TRP A 361 -33.75 26.92 -51.20
CA TRP A 361 -32.99 28.07 -51.68
C TRP A 361 -33.52 29.33 -51.00
N SER A 362 -32.64 30.07 -50.33
CA SER A 362 -32.94 31.38 -49.74
C SER A 362 -32.03 32.44 -50.33
N SER A 363 -32.52 33.65 -50.54
CA SER A 363 -31.64 34.80 -50.83
C SER A 363 -30.61 34.96 -49.68
N PRO A 364 -29.37 35.40 -49.97
CA PRO A 364 -28.25 35.45 -49.03
C PRO A 364 -28.60 35.95 -47.63
#